data_AF-A0A193CCE1-F1
#
_entry.id   AF-A0A193CCE1-F1
#
_cell.length_a   1.000
_cell.length_b   1.000
_cell.length_c   1.000
_cell.angle_alpha   90.00
_cell.angle_beta   90.00
_cell.angle_gamma   90.00
#
_symmetry.space_group_name_H-M   'P 1'
#
loop_
_entity.id
_entity.type
_entity.pdbx_description
1 polymer ?
#
loop_
_entity_poly.entity_id
_entity_poly.type
_entity_poly.pdbx_seq_one_letter_code
_entity_poly.pdbx_strand_id
1 'polypeptide(L)'
;MTQSIEIPVQEFALDWTMSSGKGGRVGFAVSGQVTLLDNKRFYKIDGVLYISEGSAYCREIGNPHLFVRRNGVEESGRQWGWETICNRKSCSRLCAMDAYFVRTGYWAPADRAIQLSIGAETGWNRKRSFSPTVTVRLAD
;
A
#
# COMPACT_ATOMS: atom_id res chain seq x y z
N MET A 1 13.46 -32.25 16.70
CA MET A 1 12.42 -32.05 15.68
C MET A 1 12.09 -30.57 15.66
N THR A 2 12.67 -29.81 14.72
CA THR A 2 12.29 -28.41 14.51
C THR A 2 10.95 -28.43 13.79
N GLN A 3 9.85 -28.24 14.54
CA GLN A 3 8.57 -27.94 13.93
C GLN A 3 8.76 -26.64 13.14
N SER A 4 8.65 -26.72 11.82
CA SER A 4 8.49 -25.55 10.97
C SER A 4 7.19 -24.89 11.39
N ILE A 5 7.28 -23.81 12.18
CA ILE A 5 6.14 -22.97 12.50
C ILE A 5 5.69 -22.39 11.16
N GLU A 6 4.58 -22.90 10.63
CA GLU A 6 3.92 -22.30 9.48
C GLU A 6 3.51 -20.89 9.89
N ILE A 7 4.19 -19.91 9.29
CA ILE A 7 3.93 -18.52 9.60
C ILE A 7 2.69 -18.12 8.79
N PRO A 8 1.58 -17.69 9.42
CA PRO A 8 0.39 -17.32 8.68
C PRO A 8 0.70 -16.14 7.76
N VAL A 9 0.45 -16.36 6.47
CA VAL A 9 0.61 -15.38 5.40
C VAL A 9 -0.77 -14.97 4.94
N GLN A 10 -1.02 -13.67 4.88
CA GLN A 10 -2.27 -13.11 4.35
C GLN A 10 -1.99 -12.21 3.17
N GLU A 11 -2.58 -12.54 2.03
CA GLU A 11 -2.43 -11.77 0.81
C GLU A 11 -3.32 -10.54 0.80
N PHE A 12 -2.90 -9.51 0.07
CA PHE A 12 -3.71 -8.34 -0.22
C PHE A 12 -3.51 -7.90 -1.66
N ALA A 13 -4.58 -7.33 -2.22
CA ALA A 13 -4.56 -6.66 -3.51
C ALA A 13 -5.50 -5.44 -3.44
N LEU A 14 -5.08 -4.35 -4.09
CA LEU A 14 -5.84 -3.12 -4.16
C LEU A 14 -5.55 -2.43 -5.49
N ASP A 15 -6.60 -2.28 -6.29
CA ASP A 15 -6.59 -1.49 -7.52
C ASP A 15 -7.13 -0.08 -7.26
N TRP A 16 -6.54 0.89 -7.95
CA TRP A 16 -6.93 2.27 -7.88
C TRP A 16 -6.70 3.00 -9.19
N THR A 17 -7.79 3.48 -9.78
CA THR A 17 -7.75 4.32 -10.96
C THR A 17 -7.74 5.79 -10.58
N MET A 18 -6.77 6.53 -11.12
CA MET A 18 -6.79 7.99 -11.12
C MET A 18 -7.24 8.52 -12.48
N SER A 19 -8.17 9.47 -12.46
CA SER A 19 -8.56 10.26 -13.62
C SER A 19 -8.10 11.71 -13.47
N SER A 20 -7.85 12.36 -14.60
CA SER A 20 -7.55 13.79 -14.66
C SER A 20 -8.63 14.55 -15.41
N GLY A 21 -8.75 15.85 -15.15
CA GLY A 21 -9.65 16.72 -15.90
C GLY A 21 -9.29 16.88 -17.39
N LYS A 22 -8.13 16.36 -17.83
CA LYS A 22 -7.69 16.38 -19.24
C LYS A 22 -8.01 15.09 -20.00
N GLY A 23 -8.83 14.21 -19.43
CA GLY A 23 -9.30 12.97 -20.07
C GLY A 23 -8.38 11.76 -19.89
N GLY A 24 -7.18 11.93 -19.31
CA GLY A 24 -6.29 10.81 -19.03
C GLY A 24 -6.73 9.98 -17.83
N ARG A 25 -6.53 8.65 -17.95
CA ARG A 25 -6.85 7.64 -16.94
C ARG A 25 -5.69 6.65 -16.81
N VAL A 26 -5.24 6.40 -15.58
CA VAL A 26 -4.20 5.40 -15.26
C VAL A 26 -4.63 4.62 -14.03
N GLY A 27 -4.52 3.30 -14.09
CA GLY A 27 -4.73 2.38 -12.98
C GLY A 27 -3.42 1.99 -12.31
N PHE A 28 -3.45 2.00 -11.00
CA PHE A 28 -2.38 1.56 -10.12
C PHE A 28 -2.87 0.38 -9.31
N ALA A 29 -1.98 -0.55 -9.02
CA ALA A 29 -2.28 -1.68 -8.16
C ALA A 29 -1.18 -1.82 -7.11
N VAL A 30 -1.58 -2.19 -5.90
CA VAL A 30 -0.66 -2.68 -4.89
C VAL A 30 -1.08 -4.08 -4.50
N SER A 31 -0.15 -5.03 -4.56
CA SER A 31 -0.38 -6.41 -4.13
C SER A 31 0.79 -6.91 -3.31
N GLY A 32 0.54 -7.95 -2.52
CA GLY A 32 1.55 -8.51 -1.65
C GLY A 32 0.97 -9.36 -0.56
N GLN A 33 1.74 -9.51 0.50
CA GLN A 33 1.39 -10.33 1.65
C GLN A 33 1.83 -9.68 2.96
N VAL A 34 1.08 -9.99 4.02
CA VAL A 34 1.43 -9.69 5.39
C VAL A 34 1.69 -10.99 6.13
N THR A 35 2.80 -11.03 6.87
CA THR A 35 3.25 -12.20 7.61
C THR A 35 3.47 -11.80 9.08
N LEU A 36 2.97 -12.60 10.03
CA LEU A 36 3.18 -12.37 11.46
C LEU A 36 4.48 -13.02 11.95
N LEU A 37 5.32 -12.30 12.68
CA LEU A 37 6.61 -12.80 13.17
C LEU A 37 6.63 -12.84 14.71
N ASP A 38 7.55 -13.62 15.27
CA ASP A 38 7.82 -13.73 16.72
C ASP A 38 6.55 -13.88 17.57
N ASN A 39 5.87 -15.03 17.43
CA ASN A 39 4.62 -15.31 18.16
C ASN A 39 3.55 -14.19 18.02
N LYS A 40 3.43 -13.61 16.81
CA LYS A 40 2.50 -12.52 16.48
C LYS A 40 2.83 -11.18 17.12
N ARG A 41 4.08 -10.93 17.55
CA ARG A 41 4.50 -9.62 18.10
C ARG A 41 4.89 -8.60 17.04
N PHE A 42 5.28 -9.08 15.87
CA PHE A 42 5.64 -8.21 14.74
C PHE A 42 4.89 -8.65 13.51
N TYR A 43 4.80 -7.75 12.53
CA TYR A 43 4.37 -8.09 11.18
C TYR A 43 5.42 -7.65 10.17
N LYS A 44 5.41 -8.32 9.02
CA LYS A 44 6.16 -7.96 7.82
C LYS A 44 5.19 -7.82 6.67
N ILE A 45 5.22 -6.67 5.99
CA ILE A 45 4.50 -6.42 4.76
C ILE A 45 5.52 -6.52 3.64
N ASP A 46 5.31 -7.46 2.72
CA ASP A 46 6.05 -7.58 1.48
C ASP A 46 5.09 -7.27 0.33
N GLY A 47 5.38 -6.27 -0.49
CA GLY A 47 4.48 -5.90 -1.57
C GLY A 47 5.14 -5.21 -2.74
N VAL A 48 4.36 -5.03 -3.80
CA VAL A 48 4.72 -4.34 -5.03
C VAL A 48 3.62 -3.34 -5.38
N LEU A 49 4.02 -2.11 -5.69
CA LEU A 49 3.16 -1.09 -6.29
C LEU A 49 3.49 -0.98 -7.78
N TYR A 50 2.50 -1.17 -8.64
CA TYR A 50 2.67 -1.20 -10.09
C TYR A 50 1.51 -0.55 -10.85
N ILE A 51 1.64 -0.41 -12.17
CA ILE A 51 0.57 0.08 -13.05
C ILE A 51 -0.24 -1.11 -13.57
N SER A 52 -1.55 -1.08 -13.37
CA SER A 52 -2.46 -2.15 -13.80
C SER A 52 -3.18 -1.85 -15.13
N GLU A 53 -3.48 -0.58 -15.42
CA GLU A 53 -4.13 -0.17 -16.67
C GLU A 53 -3.75 1.27 -17.08
N GLY A 54 -3.97 1.62 -18.34
CA GLY A 54 -3.74 2.96 -18.89
C GLY A 54 -2.52 3.06 -19.79
N SER A 55 -2.48 4.11 -20.62
CA SER A 55 -1.33 4.35 -21.48
C SER A 55 -0.16 4.90 -20.65
N ALA A 56 1.07 4.64 -21.08
CA ALA A 56 2.29 4.99 -20.37
C ALA A 56 2.53 6.52 -20.21
N TYR A 57 1.64 7.37 -20.74
CA TYR A 57 1.80 8.82 -20.78
C TYR A 57 1.20 9.53 -19.55
N CYS A 58 1.94 9.42 -18.44
CA CYS A 58 1.78 10.15 -17.17
C CYS A 58 1.47 11.66 -17.25
N ARG A 59 1.79 12.33 -18.37
CA ARG A 59 1.52 13.77 -18.58
C ARG A 59 0.04 14.11 -18.49
N GLU A 60 -0.84 13.18 -18.87
CA GLU A 60 -2.27 13.43 -18.85
C GLU A 60 -2.79 13.57 -17.41
N ILE A 61 -2.21 12.81 -16.47
CA ILE A 61 -2.55 12.85 -15.04
C ILE A 61 -1.61 13.70 -14.18
N GLY A 62 -0.72 14.48 -14.81
CA GLY A 62 0.13 15.45 -14.12
C GLY A 62 1.32 14.86 -13.34
N ASN A 63 1.82 13.68 -13.75
CA ASN A 63 2.99 13.02 -13.17
C ASN A 63 2.94 12.90 -11.63
N PRO A 64 1.95 12.21 -11.05
CA PRO A 64 1.85 12.06 -9.61
C PRO A 64 3.11 11.41 -9.01
N HIS A 65 3.44 11.84 -7.81
CA HIS A 65 4.35 11.15 -6.91
C HIS A 65 3.56 10.12 -6.10
N LEU A 66 3.82 8.84 -6.33
CA LEU A 66 3.08 7.73 -5.72
C LEU A 66 3.75 7.18 -4.46
N PHE A 67 2.93 6.77 -3.50
CA PHE A 67 3.38 6.18 -2.27
C PHE A 67 2.35 5.18 -1.72
N VAL A 68 2.80 4.20 -0.93
CA VAL A 68 1.93 3.30 -0.17
C VAL A 68 1.97 3.73 1.28
N ARG A 69 0.81 3.76 1.93
CA ARG A 69 0.69 4.04 3.37
C ARG A 69 -0.07 2.93 4.09
N ARG A 70 0.26 2.73 5.36
CA ARG A 70 -0.38 1.77 6.26
C ARG A 70 -1.02 2.45 7.46
N ASN A 71 -1.98 1.78 8.08
CA ASN A 71 -2.55 2.15 9.37
C ASN A 71 -2.88 0.88 10.17
N GLY A 72 -2.58 0.88 11.47
CA GLY A 72 -3.00 -0.19 12.37
C GLY A 72 -4.43 0.03 12.83
N VAL A 73 -5.22 -1.05 12.93
CA VAL A 73 -6.60 -1.02 13.40
C VAL A 73 -6.76 -1.97 14.57
N GLU A 74 -7.15 -1.39 15.71
CA GLU A 74 -7.50 -2.12 16.93
C GLU A 74 -8.86 -2.80 16.83
N GLU A 75 -9.11 -3.76 17.72
CA GLU A 75 -10.44 -4.39 17.89
C GLU A 75 -11.55 -3.37 18.15
N SER A 76 -11.23 -2.28 18.88
CA SER A 76 -12.15 -1.18 19.15
C SER A 76 -12.53 -0.35 17.91
N GLY A 77 -11.87 -0.59 16.78
CA GLY A 77 -11.95 0.23 15.56
C GLY A 77 -11.03 1.45 15.60
N ARG A 78 -10.30 1.69 16.70
CA ARG A 78 -9.32 2.77 16.79
C ARG A 78 -8.20 2.57 15.79
N GLN A 79 -7.82 3.66 15.13
CA GLN A 79 -6.70 3.71 14.21
C GLN A 79 -5.48 4.39 14.82
N TRP A 80 -4.29 3.91 14.48
CA TRP A 80 -3.01 4.44 15.00
C TRP A 80 -2.51 5.68 14.27
N GLY A 81 -2.97 5.86 13.04
CA GLY A 81 -2.52 6.93 12.16
C GLY A 81 -1.82 6.37 10.92
N TRP A 82 -1.90 7.17 9.85
CA TRP A 82 -1.35 6.79 8.55
C TRP A 82 0.15 7.03 8.48
N GLU A 83 0.90 5.99 8.16
CA GLU A 83 2.34 6.06 7.91
C GLU A 83 2.68 5.67 6.47
N THR A 84 3.55 6.44 5.82
CA THR A 84 4.06 6.08 4.50
C THR A 84 5.11 4.98 4.63
N ILE A 85 4.93 3.87 3.91
CA ILE A 85 5.80 2.68 3.96
C ILE A 85 6.54 2.42 2.66
N CYS A 86 6.07 2.97 1.55
CA CYS A 86 6.78 3.01 0.29
C CYS A 86 6.67 4.42 -0.25
N ASN A 87 7.79 5.05 -0.56
CA ASN A 87 7.83 6.39 -1.11
C ASN A 87 8.72 6.36 -2.37
N ARG A 88 8.14 6.63 -3.55
CA ARG A 88 8.92 6.71 -4.79
C ARG A 88 8.92 8.14 -5.31
N LYS A 89 10.13 8.67 -5.53
CA LYS A 89 10.35 9.96 -6.20
C LYS A 89 9.57 10.03 -7.51
N SER A 90 9.10 11.24 -7.83
CA SER A 90 8.21 11.56 -8.94
C SER A 90 8.48 10.70 -10.16
N CYS A 91 7.41 10.11 -10.70
CA CYS A 91 7.48 9.15 -11.77
C CYS A 91 7.94 9.83 -13.07
N SER A 92 9.25 10.03 -13.22
CA SER A 92 9.83 10.62 -14.42
C SER A 92 9.56 9.76 -15.66
N ARG A 93 9.28 8.46 -15.47
CA ARG A 93 8.73 7.52 -16.44
C ARG A 93 7.86 6.46 -15.75
N LEU A 94 6.54 6.70 -15.67
CA LEU A 94 5.55 5.70 -15.20
C LEU A 94 5.59 4.40 -16.04
N CYS A 95 6.10 4.44 -17.26
CA CYS A 95 6.07 3.38 -18.27
C CYS A 95 6.66 2.01 -17.87
N ALA A 96 7.37 1.90 -16.74
CA ALA A 96 8.03 0.68 -16.27
C ALA A 96 7.94 0.56 -14.74
N MET A 97 6.85 1.05 -14.15
CA MET A 97 6.79 1.21 -12.71
C MET A 97 6.35 -0.08 -12.02
N ASP A 98 7.32 -0.83 -11.52
CA ASP A 98 7.17 -1.75 -10.37
C ASP A 98 8.01 -1.18 -9.21
N ALA A 99 7.41 -1.10 -8.02
CA ALA A 99 8.09 -0.66 -6.80
C ALA A 99 7.87 -1.68 -5.68
N TYR A 100 8.87 -2.50 -5.46
CA TYR A 100 8.90 -3.42 -4.33
C TYR A 100 9.15 -2.67 -3.03
N PHE A 101 8.46 -3.07 -1.98
CA PHE A 101 8.66 -2.54 -0.64
C PHE A 101 8.53 -3.64 0.40
N VAL A 102 9.31 -3.49 1.46
CA VAL A 102 9.27 -4.32 2.64
C VAL A 102 9.16 -3.43 3.85
N ARG A 103 8.16 -3.66 4.70
CA ARG A 103 8.01 -2.95 5.97
C ARG A 103 7.77 -3.92 7.09
N THR A 104 8.62 -3.87 8.11
CA THR A 104 8.36 -4.47 9.40
C THR A 104 7.73 -3.46 10.35
N GLY A 105 6.86 -3.94 11.22
CA GLY A 105 6.22 -3.13 12.26
C GLY A 105 5.90 -3.95 13.48
N TYR A 106 5.63 -3.24 14.58
CA TYR A 106 5.16 -3.86 15.81
C TYR A 106 3.65 -4.11 15.74
N TRP A 107 3.23 -5.24 16.30
CA TRP A 107 1.84 -5.65 16.44
C TRP A 107 1.46 -5.62 17.91
N ALA A 108 0.53 -4.76 18.31
CA ALA A 108 0.03 -4.75 19.66
C ALA A 108 -1.02 -5.87 19.85
N PRO A 109 -1.17 -6.40 21.08
CA PRO A 109 -2.20 -7.42 21.37
C PRO A 109 -3.64 -6.99 21.04
N ALA A 110 -3.92 -5.68 21.06
CA ALA A 110 -5.23 -5.12 20.74
C ALA A 110 -5.48 -4.97 19.22
N ASP A 111 -4.44 -5.12 18.40
CA ASP A 111 -4.57 -4.98 16.96
C ASP A 111 -5.29 -6.18 16.36
N ARG A 112 -6.10 -5.92 15.33
CA ARG A 112 -6.86 -6.94 14.60
C ARG A 112 -6.64 -6.84 13.09
N ALA A 113 -6.34 -5.66 12.56
CA ALA A 113 -6.06 -5.51 11.15
C ALA A 113 -5.01 -4.44 10.81
N ILE A 114 -4.46 -4.55 9.61
CA ILE A 114 -3.70 -3.50 8.94
C ILE A 114 -4.52 -3.01 7.75
N GLN A 115 -4.65 -1.69 7.64
CA GLN A 115 -5.17 -1.05 6.45
C GLN A 115 -4.04 -0.53 5.57
N LEU A 116 -4.18 -0.71 4.27
CA LEU A 116 -3.25 -0.23 3.26
C LEU A 116 -3.99 0.65 2.26
N SER A 117 -3.35 1.71 1.78
CA SER A 117 -3.86 2.52 0.67
C SER A 117 -2.71 3.11 -0.15
N ILE A 118 -3.01 3.39 -1.41
CA ILE A 118 -2.14 4.11 -2.34
C ILE A 118 -2.44 5.60 -2.20
N GLY A 119 -1.39 6.40 -2.14
CA GLY A 119 -1.45 7.85 -2.18
C GLY A 119 -0.75 8.39 -3.41
N ALA A 120 -1.29 9.48 -3.94
CA ALA A 120 -0.69 10.24 -5.03
C ALA A 120 -0.60 11.72 -4.65
N GLU A 121 0.54 12.34 -4.88
CA GLU A 121 0.76 13.77 -4.72
C GLU A 121 1.02 14.41 -6.09
N THR A 122 0.22 15.42 -6.47
CA THR A 122 0.27 16.07 -7.79
C THR A 122 0.47 17.58 -7.70
N GLY A 123 1.20 18.13 -8.68
CA GLY A 123 1.34 19.56 -8.91
C GLY A 123 2.17 20.33 -7.87
N TRP A 124 2.32 21.64 -8.10
CA TRP A 124 3.09 22.56 -7.25
C TRP A 124 2.52 22.66 -5.82
N ASN A 125 1.20 22.60 -5.69
CA ASN A 125 0.49 22.68 -4.41
C ASN A 125 0.42 21.34 -3.67
N ARG A 126 1.09 20.29 -4.16
CA ARG A 126 1.15 18.96 -3.52
C ARG A 126 -0.24 18.41 -3.18
N LYS A 127 -1.19 18.52 -4.11
CA LYS A 127 -2.55 18.02 -3.89
C LYS A 127 -2.48 16.50 -3.73
N ARG A 128 -3.01 16.00 -2.62
CA ARG A 128 -3.04 14.58 -2.30
C ARG A 128 -4.35 13.94 -2.71
N SER A 129 -4.27 12.72 -3.22
CA SER A 129 -5.40 11.84 -3.48
C SER A 129 -5.05 10.45 -2.97
N PHE A 130 -6.06 9.72 -2.51
CA PHE A 130 -5.88 8.43 -1.90
C PHE A 130 -6.87 7.44 -2.51
N SER A 131 -6.42 6.21 -2.68
CA SER A 131 -7.30 5.08 -2.99
C SER A 131 -8.24 4.77 -1.81
N PRO A 132 -9.25 3.92 -2.03
CA PRO A 132 -9.85 3.13 -0.95
C PRO A 132 -8.79 2.33 -0.17
N THR A 133 -9.19 1.82 0.98
CA THR A 133 -8.32 0.99 1.82
C THR A 133 -8.59 -0.49 1.61
N VAL A 134 -7.55 -1.30 1.45
CA VAL A 134 -7.63 -2.75 1.68
C VAL A 134 -7.30 -3.05 3.13
N THR A 135 -8.07 -3.95 3.75
CA THR A 135 -7.91 -4.33 5.16
C THR A 135 -7.46 -5.79 5.24
N VAL A 136 -6.34 -6.03 5.90
CA VAL A 136 -5.75 -7.36 6.12
C VAL A 136 -5.94 -7.72 7.59
N ARG A 137 -6.76 -8.74 7.87
CA ARG A 137 -7.14 -9.13 9.24
C ARG A 137 -6.16 -10.13 9.82
N LEU A 138 -5.16 -9.68 10.56
CA LEU A 138 -4.08 -10.56 11.03
C LEU A 138 -4.47 -11.49 12.19
N ALA A 139 -5.59 -11.22 12.85
CA ALA A 139 -6.18 -12.09 13.86
C ALA A 139 -7.71 -12.11 13.69
N ASP A 140 -8.30 -13.29 13.90
CA ASP A 140 -9.75 -13.47 14.06
C ASP A 140 -10.19 -13.16 15.50
#